data_AF-A0A0D8XKZ6-F1
#
_entry.id   AF-A0A0D8XKZ6-F1
#
_cell.length_a   1.000
_cell.length_b   1.000
_cell.length_c   1.000
_cell.angle_alpha   90.00
_cell.angle_beta   90.00
_cell.angle_gamma   90.00
#
_symmetry.space_group_name_H-M   'P 1'
#
loop_
_entity.id
_entity.type
_entity.pdbx_description
1 polymer ?
#
loop_
_entity_poly.entity_id
_entity_poly.type
_entity_poly.pdbx_seq_one_letter_code
_entity_poly.pdbx_strand_id
1 'polypeptide(L)' 'MGKAVGQHLKFLEIDECRKITEFGLKHLELCSGLKLLILRNMKRVHSPEKVLERLKHALPNTEIHFPIP' A
#
# COMPACT_ATOMS: atom_id res chain seq x y z
N MET A 1 2.37 8.53 13.67
CA MET A 1 3.50 7.55 13.66
C MET A 1 4.18 7.40 12.29
N GLY A 2 3.47 7.39 11.15
CA GLY A 2 4.08 7.19 9.82
C GLY A 2 5.24 8.14 9.45
N LYS A 3 5.24 9.40 9.90
CA LYS A 3 6.33 10.37 9.62
C LYS A 3 7.70 9.96 10.16
N ALA A 4 7.79 9.22 11.28
CA ALA A 4 9.07 8.85 11.89
C ALA A 4 9.70 7.62 11.20
N VAL A 5 8.86 6.70 10.73
CA VAL A 5 9.30 5.41 10.16
C VAL A 5 9.22 5.39 8.64
N GLY A 6 8.59 6.39 8.03
CA GLY A 6 8.26 6.43 6.61
C GLY A 6 9.47 6.23 5.70
N GLN A 7 10.64 6.72 6.10
CA GLN A 7 11.90 6.57 5.34
C GLN A 7 12.62 5.24 5.60
N HIS A 8 12.29 4.54 6.68
CA HIS A 8 13.01 3.34 7.14
C HIS A 8 12.37 2.04 6.63
N LEU A 9 11.04 2.01 6.51
CA LEU A 9 10.33 0.83 6.03
C LEU A 9 10.64 0.61 4.54
N LYS A 10 11.31 -0.49 4.20
CA LYS A 10 11.71 -0.82 2.82
C LYS A 10 10.81 -1.86 2.15
N PHE A 11 10.29 -2.79 2.94
CA PHE A 11 9.44 -3.88 2.48
C PHE A 11 8.20 -3.94 3.36
N LEU A 12 7.03 -4.09 2.73
CA LEU A 12 5.78 -4.35 3.41
C LEU A 12 4.94 -5.32 2.60
N GLU A 13 4.51 -6.38 3.25
CA GLU A 13 3.53 -7.32 2.72
C GLU A 13 2.29 -7.32 3.62
N ILE A 14 1.12 -7.20 2.99
CA ILE A 14 -0.18 -7.32 3.64
C ILE A 14 -0.95 -8.40 2.88
N ASP A 15 -1.20 -9.53 3.54
CA ASP A 15 -1.95 -10.66 2.98
C ASP A 15 -3.12 -11.02 3.89
N GLU A 16 -4.23 -11.43 3.28
CA GLU A 16 -5.47 -11.88 3.92
C GLU A 16 -6.03 -10.97 5.03
N CYS A 17 -5.67 -9.69 5.01
CA CYS A 17 -6.11 -8.73 6.02
C CYS A 17 -7.53 -8.21 5.74
N ARG A 18 -8.54 -9.03 6.08
CA ARG A 18 -9.97 -8.83 5.73
C ARG A 18 -10.63 -7.57 6.28
N LYS A 19 -10.00 -6.86 7.22
CA LYS A 19 -10.53 -5.63 7.82
C LYS A 19 -9.94 -4.35 7.21
N ILE A 20 -8.85 -4.46 6.45
CA ILE A 20 -8.23 -3.29 5.82
C ILE A 20 -9.06 -2.89 4.59
N THR A 21 -9.33 -1.60 4.49
CA THR A 21 -10.06 -0.94 3.39
C THR A 21 -9.13 0.00 2.63
N GLU A 22 -9.60 0.59 1.53
CA GLU A 22 -8.89 1.64 0.79
C GLU A 22 -8.48 2.84 1.65
N PHE A 23 -9.23 3.13 2.72
CA PHE A 23 -8.91 4.20 3.68
C PHE A 23 -7.69 3.84 4.54
N GLY A 24 -7.57 2.59 4.96
CA GLY A 24 -6.40 2.11 5.67
C GLY A 24 -5.14 2.16 4.80
N LEU A 25 -5.26 1.70 3.54
CA LEU A 25 -4.15 1.70 2.59
C LEU A 25 -3.67 3.11 2.20
N LYS A 26 -4.53 4.13 2.29
CA LYS A 26 -4.15 5.53 2.07
C LYS A 26 -2.97 5.97 2.97
N HIS A 27 -2.85 5.42 4.17
CA HIS A 27 -1.77 5.80 5.07
C HIS A 27 -0.38 5.31 4.64
N LEU A 28 -0.30 4.36 3.69
CA LEU A 28 0.96 3.88 3.13
C LEU A 28 1.70 4.95 2.32
N GLU A 29 1.00 6.01 1.89
CA GLU A 29 1.58 7.17 1.20
C GLU A 29 2.65 7.89 2.06
N LEU A 30 2.62 7.69 3.38
CA LEU A 30 3.63 8.24 4.30
C LEU A 30 4.93 7.42 4.33
N CYS A 31 4.95 6.24 3.71
CA CYS A 31 6.09 5.33 3.68
C CYS A 31 7.02 5.63 2.49
N SER A 32 7.56 6.84 2.40
CA SER A 32 8.39 7.28 1.27
C SER A 32 9.68 6.46 1.04
N GLY A 33 10.11 5.68 2.03
CA GLY A 33 11.26 4.79 1.95
C GLY A 33 10.96 3.41 1.37
N LEU A 34 9.69 3.08 1.10
CA LEU A 34 9.28 1.76 0.64
C LEU A 34 9.89 1.46 -0.73
N LYS A 35 10.42 0.25 -0.89
CA LYS A 35 10.96 -0.25 -2.15
C LYS A 35 10.04 -1.32 -2.74
N LEU A 36 9.39 -2.11 -1.90
CA LEU A 36 8.48 -3.17 -2.31
C LEU A 36 7.23 -3.20 -1.41
N LEU A 37 6.07 -3.08 -2.04
CA LEU A 37 4.75 -3.23 -1.44
C LEU A 37 4.04 -4.41 -2.08
N ILE A 38 3.59 -5.36 -1.27
CA ILE A 38 2.79 -6.49 -1.72
C ILE A 38 1.44 -6.46 -1.00
N LEU A 39 0.35 -6.41 -1.78
CA LEU A 39 -1.02 -6.42 -1.27
C LEU A 39 -1.75 -7.63 -1.86
N ARG A 40 -2.11 -8.60 -1.03
CA ARG A 40 -2.79 -9.84 -1.46
C ARG A 40 -4.12 -10.01 -0.73
N ASN A 41 -5.09 -10.60 -1.42
CA ASN A 41 -6.38 -11.01 -0.86
C ASN A 41 -7.13 -9.90 -0.09
N MET A 42 -7.11 -8.67 -0.63
CA MET A 42 -7.71 -7.49 -0.02
C MET A 42 -9.24 -7.41 -0.22
N LYS A 43 -10.00 -8.33 0.41
CA LYS A 43 -11.45 -8.51 0.21
C LYS A 43 -12.34 -7.29 0.51
N ARG A 44 -11.83 -6.32 1.26
CA ARG A 44 -12.55 -5.10 1.67
C ARG A 44 -12.05 -3.82 0.99
N VAL A 45 -11.24 -3.97 -0.06
CA VAL A 45 -10.87 -2.87 -0.94
C VAL A 45 -11.82 -2.90 -2.14
N HIS A 46 -12.72 -1.93 -2.21
CA HIS A 46 -13.79 -1.92 -3.22
C HIS A 46 -13.38 -1.26 -4.55
N SER A 47 -12.28 -0.53 -4.59
CA SER A 47 -11.76 0.12 -5.80
C SER A 47 -10.23 -0.01 -5.85
N PRO A 48 -9.72 -1.23 -6.08
CA PRO A 48 -8.29 -1.51 -6.05
C PRO A 48 -7.51 -0.73 -7.11
N GLU A 49 -8.10 -0.40 -8.25
CA GLU A 49 -7.48 0.38 -9.33
C GLU A 49 -7.17 1.81 -8.86
N LYS A 50 -8.15 2.46 -8.23
CA LYS A 50 -8.00 3.82 -7.68
C LYS A 50 -6.98 3.85 -6.54
N VAL A 51 -6.93 2.79 -5.74
CA VAL A 51 -5.91 2.65 -4.69
C VAL A 51 -4.53 2.50 -5.31
N LEU A 52 -4.39 1.65 -6.32
CA LEU A 52 -3.13 1.43 -7.02
C LEU A 52 -2.62 2.71 -7.69
N GLU A 53 -3.47 3.43 -8.41
CA GLU A 53 -3.13 4.72 -9.04
C GLU A 53 -2.61 5.72 -8.00
N ARG A 54 -3.33 5.88 -6.89
CA ARG A 54 -2.94 6.78 -5.80
C ARG A 54 -1.61 6.38 -5.17
N LEU A 55 -1.41 5.09 -4.90
CA LEU A 55 -0.17 4.57 -4.33
C LEU A 55 1.02 4.75 -5.28
N LYS A 56 0.84 4.50 -6.59
CA LYS A 56 1.89 4.75 -7.59
C LYS A 56 2.27 6.23 -7.67
N HIS A 57 1.29 7.12 -7.58
CA HIS A 57 1.55 8.56 -7.58
C HIS A 57 2.31 9.01 -6.30
N ALA A 58 1.92 8.50 -5.13
CA ALA A 58 2.55 8.87 -3.87
C ALA A 58 3.92 8.21 -3.63
N LEU A 59 4.12 7.01 -4.18
CA LEU A 59 5.31 6.17 -3.99
C LEU A 59 5.94 5.80 -5.35
N PRO A 60 6.46 6.78 -6.11
CA PRO A 60 6.91 6.56 -7.49
C PRO A 60 8.14 5.65 -7.61
N ASN A 61 8.89 5.46 -6.52
CA ASN A 61 10.09 4.61 -6.47
C ASN A 61 9.84 3.24 -5.80
N THR A 62 8.58 2.86 -5.64
CA THR A 62 8.19 1.61 -4.99
C THR A 62 7.64 0.63 -6.02
N GLU A 63 8.14 -0.60 -6.00
CA GLU A 63 7.55 -1.70 -6.73
C GLU A 63 6.28 -2.17 -6.00
N ILE A 64 5.12 -2.05 -6.65
CA ILE A 64 3.83 -2.38 -6.05
C ILE A 64 3.22 -3.59 -6.75
N HIS A 65 3.07 -4.68 -6.01
CA HIS A 65 2.34 -5.88 -6.41
C HIS A 65 0.97 -5.86 -5.75
N PHE A 66 -0.05 -5.53 -6.53
CA PHE A 66 -1.43 -5.59 -6.09
C PHE A 66 -2.26 -6.30 -7.18
N PRO A 67 -2.38 -7.65 -7.12
CA PRO A 67 -3.26 -8.39 -8.01
C PRO A 67 -4.69 -7.86 -7.86
N ILE A 68 -5.13 -7.16 -8.89
CA ILE A 68 -6.51 -6.74 -9.07
C ILE A 68 -7.26 -7.98 -9.59
N PRO A 69 -8.39 -8.36 -8.98
CA PRO A 69 -9.24 -9.43 -9.48
C PRO A 69 -9.82 -9.14 -10.86
#